data_AF-A0A939WVK2-F1
#
_entry.id   AF-A0A939WVK2-F1
#
_cell.length_a   1.000
_cell.length_b   1.000
_cell.length_c   1.000
_cell.angle_alpha   90.00
_cell.angle_beta   90.00
_cell.angle_gamma   90.00
#
_symmetry.space_group_name_H-M   'P 1'
#
loop_
_entity.id
_entity.type
_entity.pdbx_description
1 polymer ?
#
loop_
_entity_poly.entity_id
_entity_poly.type
_entity_poly.pdbx_seq_one_letter_code
_entity_poly.pdbx_strand_id
1 'polypeptide(L)'
;MLEDLIGNSDEPGTIYGYVVMEDGAARTNVSVTATNSDGTLTYSATTDKNGYYLIEQVTPAKYTLTFKKTAYADSQKSITVRGGKNADAGTVTLHITYGYIKGKVTDSAGNPLAKATVTVSNSSSKYSAVSDSKGNYSIKAKPGTYSTIKFDCSCWSTQSISLGSNKITLTADKTVTVADYKLSAHHTYESAGVDPKTGKKINRCTVCGFETPVTGALWAGVRVSSYGMVADESDPYAFEEFPNVSDMASFGETMSSLYPGSTGAYLLIVGTMSSNNTCSLAFPVSGSYDYIKGSKNDRYESYLTAMDAKGYSVWLQVESGNADLDTLVQLVMDRYGHHSCVKGFGIDVEWHFPIEGSDRGTKLSDTDAQKVLAMVRTYNENYTVFVKHWREDYLPSKMEGLIYVNDSQQFHSLDDVKEDFSDWAAYYAPYPVMFQIGYKADRPIWNEFDNPAKEFGEAILEACTSGNDIGIIWVDFTLCDVLKKVPKN
;
A
#
# COMPACT_ATOMS: atom_id res chain seq x y z
N MET A 1 48.77 58.89 -41.13
CA MET A 1 47.62 57.99 -40.89
C MET A 1 48.05 56.81 -40.00
N LEU A 2 48.42 57.07 -38.75
CA LEU A 2 48.72 56.01 -37.76
C LEU A 2 48.07 56.29 -36.38
N GLU A 3 47.35 57.39 -36.22
CA GLU A 3 46.70 57.78 -34.95
C GLU A 3 45.31 57.15 -34.75
N ASP A 4 44.70 56.53 -35.78
CA ASP A 4 43.37 55.91 -35.66
C ASP A 4 43.35 54.51 -35.03
N LEU A 5 44.52 53.92 -34.72
CA LEU A 5 44.64 52.52 -34.27
C LEU A 5 44.96 52.34 -32.78
N ILE A 6 45.23 53.42 -32.04
CA ILE A 6 45.44 53.39 -30.58
C ILE A 6 44.51 54.45 -29.98
N GLY A 7 43.30 54.02 -29.58
CA GLY A 7 42.38 54.91 -28.87
C GLY A 7 43.02 55.50 -27.61
N ASN A 8 42.59 56.71 -27.23
CA ASN A 8 43.09 57.42 -26.07
C ASN A 8 43.03 56.52 -24.82
N SER A 9 44.17 56.25 -24.18
CA SER A 9 44.34 55.12 -23.23
C SER A 9 43.39 55.15 -22.03
N ASP A 10 42.82 56.32 -21.74
CA ASP A 10 41.99 56.56 -20.56
C ASP A 10 40.51 56.78 -20.91
N GLU A 11 40.16 56.86 -22.20
CA GLU A 11 38.77 57.04 -22.62
C GLU A 11 37.96 55.75 -22.41
N PRO A 12 36.82 55.77 -21.71
CA PRO A 12 36.06 54.56 -21.46
C PRO A 12 35.50 53.97 -22.75
N GLY A 13 35.53 52.65 -22.85
CA GLY A 13 34.92 51.89 -23.94
C GLY A 13 33.57 51.27 -23.55
N THR A 14 33.08 50.39 -24.40
CA THR A 14 31.77 49.74 -24.26
C THR A 14 31.90 48.26 -24.58
N ILE A 15 31.27 47.38 -23.80
CA ILE A 15 31.19 45.94 -24.06
C ILE A 15 29.77 45.60 -24.49
N TYR A 16 29.61 44.81 -25.55
CA TYR A 16 28.30 44.32 -25.98
C TYR A 16 28.35 42.89 -26.51
N GLY A 17 27.21 42.23 -26.58
CA GLY A 17 27.10 40.87 -27.11
C GLY A 17 25.70 40.29 -26.94
N TYR A 18 25.57 39.00 -27.23
CA TYR A 18 24.31 38.25 -27.14
C TYR A 18 24.47 36.99 -26.29
N VAL A 19 23.44 36.64 -25.53
CA VAL A 19 23.35 35.37 -24.81
C VAL A 19 22.21 34.53 -25.37
N VAL A 20 22.54 33.30 -25.75
CA VAL A 20 21.59 32.29 -26.24
C VAL A 20 21.64 31.03 -25.38
N MET A 21 20.69 30.16 -25.63
CA MET A 21 20.58 28.82 -25.03
C MET A 21 21.11 27.76 -25.99
N GLU A 22 21.20 26.51 -25.55
CA GLU A 22 21.61 25.38 -26.40
C GLU A 22 20.75 25.19 -27.66
N ASP A 23 19.46 25.57 -27.61
CA ASP A 23 18.54 25.53 -28.76
C ASP A 23 18.65 26.77 -29.67
N GLY A 24 19.60 27.67 -29.39
CA GLY A 24 19.81 28.92 -30.12
C GLY A 24 18.84 30.04 -29.74
N ALA A 25 17.88 29.81 -28.84
CA ALA A 25 16.95 30.85 -28.41
C ALA A 25 17.67 31.92 -27.59
N ALA A 26 17.37 33.19 -27.88
CA ALA A 26 17.85 34.32 -27.09
C ALA A 26 17.39 34.22 -25.62
N ARG A 27 18.26 34.60 -24.68
CA ARG A 27 17.93 34.54 -23.24
C ARG A 27 17.98 35.88 -22.54
N THR A 28 16.83 36.32 -22.06
CA THR A 28 16.67 37.52 -21.22
C THR A 28 17.00 37.26 -19.75
N ASN A 29 17.28 38.34 -19.03
CA ASN A 29 17.52 38.36 -17.59
C ASN A 29 18.72 37.50 -17.17
N VAL A 30 19.75 37.40 -18.01
CA VAL A 30 21.07 36.84 -17.67
C VAL A 30 21.91 37.96 -17.08
N SER A 31 22.46 37.74 -15.88
CA SER A 31 23.40 38.69 -15.27
C SER A 31 24.76 38.55 -15.93
N VAL A 32 25.31 39.65 -16.43
CA VAL A 32 26.63 39.72 -17.04
C VAL A 32 27.50 40.62 -16.19
N THR A 33 28.59 40.08 -15.65
CA THR A 33 29.55 40.84 -14.83
C THR A 33 30.91 40.86 -15.51
N ALA A 34 31.47 42.03 -15.76
CA ALA A 34 32.83 42.20 -16.26
C ALA A 34 33.74 42.54 -15.09
N THR A 35 34.72 41.67 -14.79
CA THR A 35 35.69 41.91 -13.71
C THR A 35 37.11 41.86 -14.27
N ASN A 36 37.94 42.83 -13.94
CA ASN A 36 39.34 42.87 -14.37
C ASN A 36 40.20 41.87 -13.58
N SER A 37 41.46 41.68 -13.99
CA SER A 37 42.33 40.62 -13.44
C SER A 37 42.67 40.76 -11.95
N ASP A 38 42.65 41.97 -11.40
CA ASP A 38 42.92 42.22 -9.97
C ASP A 38 41.63 42.40 -9.13
N GLY A 39 40.46 42.34 -9.76
CA GLY A 39 39.14 42.45 -9.11
C GLY A 39 38.73 43.86 -8.71
N THR A 40 39.53 44.89 -8.99
CA THR A 40 39.26 46.28 -8.58
C THR A 40 38.21 46.99 -9.44
N LEU A 41 38.05 46.56 -10.70
CA LEU A 41 37.07 47.11 -11.63
C LEU A 41 36.00 46.07 -11.91
N THR A 42 34.75 46.41 -11.57
CA THR A 42 33.59 45.55 -11.82
C THR A 42 32.44 46.36 -12.43
N TYR A 43 31.89 45.85 -13.53
CA TYR A 43 30.72 46.40 -14.20
C TYR A 43 29.68 45.31 -14.41
N SER A 44 28.41 45.68 -14.52
CA SER A 44 27.33 44.71 -14.71
C SER A 44 26.25 45.18 -15.67
N ALA A 45 25.69 44.25 -16.42
CA ALA A 45 24.48 44.43 -17.20
C ALA A 45 23.57 43.21 -17.07
N THR A 46 22.34 43.33 -17.60
CA THR A 46 21.40 42.22 -17.72
C THR A 46 20.90 42.15 -19.15
N THR A 47 20.76 40.93 -19.68
CA THR A 47 20.32 40.75 -21.07
C THR A 47 18.84 41.11 -21.28
N ASP A 48 18.55 41.77 -22.40
CA ASP A 48 17.20 42.12 -22.83
C ASP A 48 16.42 40.91 -23.39
N LYS A 49 15.20 41.13 -23.90
CA LYS A 49 14.33 40.09 -24.48
C LYS A 49 14.94 39.37 -25.70
N ASN A 50 15.88 40.02 -26.40
CA ASN A 50 16.60 39.49 -27.54
C ASN A 50 17.96 38.90 -27.15
N GLY A 51 18.23 38.77 -25.84
CA GLY A 51 19.49 38.24 -25.31
C GLY A 51 20.65 39.22 -25.40
N TYR A 52 20.42 40.45 -25.84
CA TYR A 52 21.45 41.47 -26.00
C TYR A 52 21.82 42.09 -24.65
N TYR A 53 23.11 42.35 -24.42
CA TYR A 53 23.59 43.11 -23.28
C TYR A 53 24.56 44.21 -23.72
N LEU A 54 24.59 45.29 -22.94
CA LEU A 54 25.44 46.45 -23.14
C LEU A 54 25.98 46.90 -21.79
N ILE A 55 27.30 47.02 -21.67
CA ILE A 55 27.99 47.61 -20.52
C ILE A 55 28.76 48.83 -21.04
N GLU A 56 28.31 50.02 -20.65
CA GLU A 56 28.90 51.29 -21.06
C GLU A 56 29.90 51.80 -20.01
N GLN A 57 30.71 52.78 -20.39
CA GLN A 57 31.63 53.49 -19.50
C GLN A 57 32.69 52.57 -18.84
N VAL A 58 33.19 51.60 -19.60
CA VAL A 58 34.14 50.59 -19.12
C VAL A 58 35.57 51.08 -19.32
N THR A 59 36.34 51.21 -18.24
CA THR A 59 37.75 51.61 -18.31
C THR A 59 38.57 50.63 -19.17
N PRO A 60 39.53 51.09 -20.00
CA PRO A 60 40.34 50.19 -20.82
C PRO A 60 41.16 49.19 -19.97
N ALA A 61 40.84 47.90 -20.09
CA ALA A 61 41.55 46.80 -19.45
C ALA A 61 41.16 45.45 -20.08
N LYS A 62 41.80 44.37 -19.62
CA LYS A 62 41.35 42.99 -19.88
C LYS A 62 40.36 42.58 -18.80
N TYR A 63 39.20 42.07 -19.22
CA TYR A 63 38.12 41.61 -18.36
C TYR A 63 37.81 40.13 -18.58
N THR A 64 37.34 39.49 -17.52
CA THR A 64 36.60 38.23 -17.59
C THR A 64 35.12 38.55 -17.41
N LEU A 65 34.33 38.30 -18.46
CA LEU A 65 32.88 38.33 -18.41
C LEU A 65 32.39 37.04 -17.74
N THR A 66 31.55 37.16 -16.73
CA THR A 66 30.85 36.05 -16.08
C THR A 66 29.35 36.18 -16.35
N PHE A 67 28.75 35.13 -16.88
CA PHE A 67 27.34 35.07 -17.22
C PHE A 67 26.63 34.14 -16.24
N LYS A 68 25.66 34.66 -15.50
CA LYS A 68 24.92 33.91 -14.48
C LYS A 68 23.42 33.92 -14.75
N LYS A 69 22.83 32.73 -14.68
CA LYS A 69 21.38 32.53 -14.73
C LYS A 69 21.01 31.32 -13.89
N THR A 70 20.00 31.46 -13.04
CA THR A 70 19.46 30.33 -12.27
C THR A 70 19.12 29.15 -13.18
N ALA A 71 19.57 27.94 -12.79
CA ALA A 71 19.45 26.68 -13.53
C ALA A 71 20.45 26.46 -14.69
N TYR A 72 21.42 27.35 -14.88
CA TYR A 72 22.46 27.25 -15.90
C TYR A 72 23.84 27.22 -15.26
N ALA A 73 24.77 26.55 -15.92
CA ALA A 73 26.18 26.62 -15.56
C ALA A 73 26.70 28.04 -15.80
N ASP A 74 27.51 28.54 -14.87
CA ASP A 74 28.22 29.80 -15.05
C ASP A 74 29.11 29.69 -16.29
N SER A 75 28.96 30.66 -17.20
CA SER A 75 29.82 30.74 -18.40
C SER A 75 30.76 31.92 -18.27
N GLN A 76 31.95 31.81 -18.85
CA GLN A 76 32.95 32.88 -18.82
C GLN A 76 33.53 33.17 -20.20
N LYS A 77 33.87 34.44 -20.45
CA LYS A 77 34.54 34.87 -21.68
C LYS A 77 35.53 36.00 -21.39
N SER A 78 36.76 35.87 -21.86
CA SER A 78 37.73 36.98 -21.78
C SER A 78 37.47 38.00 -22.89
N ILE A 79 37.59 39.28 -22.55
CA ILE A 79 37.50 40.39 -23.50
C ILE A 79 38.50 41.49 -23.15
N THR A 80 38.95 42.25 -24.14
CA THR A 80 39.82 43.41 -23.94
C THR A 80 39.09 44.66 -24.40
N VAL A 81 38.97 45.65 -23.51
CA VAL A 81 38.42 46.96 -23.82
C VAL A 81 39.60 47.90 -24.11
N ARG A 82 39.52 48.63 -25.22
CA ARG A 82 40.50 49.65 -25.61
C ARG A 82 39.85 51.02 -25.53
N GLY A 83 40.67 52.05 -25.30
CA GLY A 83 40.27 53.45 -25.18
C GLY A 83 39.24 53.91 -26.20
N GLY A 84 38.04 54.31 -25.76
CA GLY A 84 36.97 54.83 -26.63
C GLY A 84 36.44 53.85 -27.70
N LYS A 85 36.74 52.55 -27.61
CA LYS A 85 36.32 51.54 -28.60
C LYS A 85 35.25 50.59 -28.05
N ASN A 86 34.38 50.13 -28.94
CA ASN A 86 33.43 49.07 -28.64
C ASN A 86 34.12 47.69 -28.72
N ALA A 87 33.91 46.86 -27.71
CA ALA A 87 34.40 45.50 -27.62
C ALA A 87 33.23 44.52 -27.81
N ASP A 88 33.22 43.82 -28.95
CA ASP A 88 32.22 42.80 -29.27
C ASP A 88 32.58 41.47 -28.62
N ALA A 89 31.72 41.02 -27.71
CA ALA A 89 31.82 39.73 -27.05
C ALA A 89 31.11 38.61 -27.82
N GLY A 90 30.51 38.87 -28.98
CA GLY A 90 29.80 37.92 -29.82
C GLY A 90 28.65 37.21 -29.08
N THR A 91 28.36 35.99 -29.49
CA THR A 91 27.33 35.16 -28.87
C THR A 91 27.92 34.18 -27.85
N VAL A 92 27.32 34.14 -26.65
CA VAL A 92 27.64 33.18 -25.59
C VAL A 92 26.47 32.23 -25.40
N THR A 93 26.73 30.93 -25.33
CA THR A 93 25.71 29.90 -25.12
C THR A 93 25.73 29.46 -23.66
N LEU A 94 24.58 29.50 -22.98
CA LEU A 94 24.42 28.93 -21.64
C LEU A 94 23.97 27.48 -21.69
N HIS A 95 24.62 26.63 -20.90
CA HIS A 95 24.29 25.21 -20.76
C HIS A 95 23.41 24.98 -19.53
N ILE A 96 22.35 24.18 -19.70
CA ILE A 96 21.44 23.85 -18.59
C ILE A 96 22.12 22.84 -17.66
N THR A 97 22.08 23.15 -16.37
CA THR A 97 22.51 22.23 -15.34
C THR A 97 21.31 21.47 -14.78
N TYR A 98 21.25 20.17 -15.04
CA TYR A 98 20.15 19.31 -14.58
C TYR A 98 20.35 18.87 -13.12
N GLY A 99 19.25 18.58 -12.44
CA GLY A 99 19.25 17.84 -11.19
C GLY A 99 18.66 16.44 -11.36
N TYR A 100 18.68 15.66 -10.29
CA TYR A 100 18.08 14.33 -10.25
C TYR A 100 17.04 14.20 -9.16
N ILE A 101 15.90 13.60 -9.47
CA ILE A 101 14.89 13.20 -8.49
C ILE A 101 14.92 11.69 -8.41
N LYS A 102 15.26 11.16 -7.24
CA LYS A 102 15.42 9.72 -7.00
C LYS A 102 14.40 9.22 -5.98
N GLY A 103 14.10 7.93 -6.04
CA GLY A 103 13.28 7.24 -5.06
C GLY A 103 13.16 5.78 -5.45
N LYS A 104 12.29 5.07 -4.72
CA LYS A 104 12.01 3.65 -4.95
C LYS A 104 10.51 3.42 -5.06
N VAL A 105 10.11 2.48 -5.91
CA VAL A 105 8.73 2.00 -6.03
C VAL A 105 8.70 0.54 -5.56
N THR A 106 7.78 0.22 -4.65
CA THR A 106 7.55 -1.14 -4.13
C THR A 106 6.07 -1.51 -4.17
N ASP A 107 5.75 -2.76 -3.90
CA ASP A 107 4.40 -3.19 -3.57
C ASP A 107 4.07 -2.95 -2.08
N SER A 108 2.87 -3.37 -1.65
CA SER A 108 2.40 -3.32 -0.25
C SER A 108 3.32 -4.11 0.69
N ALA A 109 3.78 -5.29 0.25
CA ALA A 109 4.69 -6.18 0.96
C ALA A 109 6.17 -5.71 0.98
N GLY A 110 6.50 -4.63 0.27
CA GLY A 110 7.83 -4.04 0.23
C GLY A 110 8.75 -4.62 -0.86
N ASN A 111 8.24 -5.47 -1.75
CA ASN A 111 9.00 -5.98 -2.88
C ASN A 111 9.22 -4.88 -3.93
N PRO A 112 10.41 -4.78 -4.53
CA PRO A 112 10.71 -3.76 -5.52
C PRO A 112 9.91 -3.92 -6.82
N LEU A 113 9.35 -2.82 -7.34
CA LEU A 113 8.62 -2.80 -8.60
C LEU A 113 9.48 -2.24 -9.72
N ALA A 114 9.97 -3.14 -10.59
CA ALA A 114 10.67 -2.78 -11.81
C ALA A 114 9.70 -2.32 -12.90
N LYS A 115 10.22 -1.55 -13.87
CA LYS A 115 9.47 -1.07 -15.04
C LYS A 115 8.30 -0.11 -14.73
N ALA A 116 8.17 0.38 -13.49
CA ALA A 116 7.23 1.44 -13.17
C ALA A 116 7.72 2.76 -13.78
N THR A 117 6.85 3.43 -14.54
CA THR A 117 7.08 4.76 -15.07
C THR A 117 6.75 5.78 -13.99
N VAL A 118 7.75 6.53 -13.55
CA VAL A 118 7.60 7.62 -12.59
C VAL A 118 7.72 8.93 -13.33
N THR A 119 6.73 9.79 -13.15
CA THR A 119 6.62 11.09 -13.81
C THR A 119 6.53 12.19 -12.78
N VAL A 120 7.31 13.26 -12.92
CA VAL A 120 7.14 14.51 -12.17
C VAL A 120 6.69 15.62 -13.10
N SER A 121 5.77 16.46 -12.63
CA SER A 121 5.27 17.59 -13.42
C SER A 121 4.93 18.83 -12.59
N ASN A 122 4.94 19.96 -13.29
CA ASN A 122 4.32 21.21 -12.86
C ASN A 122 3.44 21.74 -14.01
N SER A 123 2.97 22.99 -13.94
CA SER A 123 2.13 23.59 -14.98
C SER A 123 2.80 23.75 -16.35
N SER A 124 4.13 23.63 -16.44
CA SER A 124 4.90 23.97 -17.65
C SER A 124 5.84 22.86 -18.12
N SER A 125 6.07 21.82 -17.34
CA SER A 125 7.11 20.82 -17.60
C SER A 125 6.74 19.45 -17.03
N LYS A 126 7.18 18.40 -17.73
CA LYS A 126 6.98 16.99 -17.37
C LYS A 126 8.27 16.22 -17.65
N TYR A 127 8.73 15.45 -16.69
CA TYR A 127 9.91 14.56 -16.82
C TYR A 127 9.54 13.18 -16.30
N SER A 128 10.19 12.14 -16.83
CA SER A 128 9.91 10.76 -16.40
C SER A 128 11.15 9.88 -16.41
N ALA A 129 11.09 8.80 -15.65
CA ALA A 129 12.06 7.70 -15.66
C ALA A 129 11.34 6.38 -15.40
N VAL A 130 11.99 5.28 -15.74
CA VAL A 130 11.49 3.91 -15.49
C VAL A 130 12.29 3.30 -14.34
N SER A 131 11.63 2.62 -13.39
CA SER A 131 12.32 1.97 -12.28
C SER A 131 13.10 0.72 -12.70
N ASP A 132 14.24 0.49 -12.06
CA ASP A 132 15.13 -0.66 -12.29
C ASP A 132 14.63 -1.94 -11.61
N SER A 133 15.37 -3.05 -11.75
CA SER A 133 15.03 -4.35 -11.14
C SER A 133 14.99 -4.35 -9.60
N LYS A 134 15.48 -3.29 -8.96
CA LYS A 134 15.45 -3.06 -7.51
C LYS A 134 14.42 -1.98 -7.13
N GLY A 135 13.57 -1.57 -8.08
CA GLY A 135 12.53 -0.57 -7.89
C GLY A 135 13.02 0.87 -7.86
N ASN A 136 14.32 1.12 -8.04
CA ASN A 136 14.86 2.48 -7.96
C ASN A 136 14.62 3.24 -9.26
N TYR A 137 14.26 4.52 -9.16
CA TYR A 137 14.17 5.42 -10.30
C TYR A 137 15.07 6.65 -10.11
N SER A 138 15.46 7.28 -11.22
CA SER A 138 16.26 8.50 -11.23
C SER A 138 15.85 9.40 -12.40
N ILE A 139 15.02 10.39 -12.13
CA ILE A 139 14.51 11.34 -13.12
C ILE A 139 15.51 12.49 -13.26
N LYS A 140 16.08 12.65 -14.46
CA LYS A 140 16.87 13.84 -14.83
C LYS A 140 15.91 14.96 -15.21
N ALA A 141 15.91 16.06 -14.44
CA ALA A 141 14.96 17.16 -14.61
C ALA A 141 15.63 18.52 -14.48
N LYS A 142 15.05 19.55 -15.10
CA LYS A 142 15.55 20.92 -14.95
C LYS A 142 15.29 21.41 -13.51
N PRO A 143 16.14 22.27 -12.96
CA PRO A 143 15.87 22.93 -11.69
C PRO A 143 14.52 23.65 -11.72
N GLY A 144 13.78 23.54 -10.63
CA GLY A 144 12.42 24.05 -10.52
C GLY A 144 11.63 23.35 -9.43
N THR A 145 10.39 23.79 -9.26
CA THR A 145 9.47 23.24 -8.28
C THR A 145 8.39 22.40 -8.99
N TYR A 146 8.24 21.15 -8.59
CA TYR A 146 7.28 20.19 -9.13
C TYR A 146 6.14 19.97 -8.13
N SER A 147 4.90 20.04 -8.63
CA SER A 147 3.69 19.96 -7.81
C SER A 147 3.00 18.60 -7.87
N THR A 148 3.37 17.75 -8.83
CA THR A 148 2.76 16.44 -9.03
C THR A 148 3.82 15.38 -9.26
N ILE A 149 3.62 14.21 -8.69
CA ILE A 149 4.33 12.98 -9.02
C ILE A 149 3.30 11.89 -9.35
N LYS A 150 3.49 11.21 -10.48
CA LYS A 150 2.66 10.10 -10.94
C LYS A 150 3.52 8.84 -11.01
N PHE A 151 3.01 7.76 -10.44
CA PHE A 151 3.54 6.42 -10.55
C PHE A 151 2.58 5.61 -11.41
N ASP A 152 3.12 4.97 -12.43
CA ASP A 152 2.34 4.24 -13.43
C ASP A 152 3.09 2.96 -13.77
N CYS A 153 2.51 1.81 -13.46
CA CYS A 153 3.06 0.52 -13.83
C CYS A 153 1.91 -0.29 -14.41
N SER A 154 2.07 -0.84 -15.61
CA SER A 154 0.98 -1.47 -16.37
C SER A 154 0.25 -2.62 -15.63
N CYS A 155 0.85 -3.16 -14.57
CA CYS A 155 0.36 -4.29 -13.78
C CYS A 155 -0.04 -3.91 -12.35
N TRP A 156 0.05 -2.62 -12.02
CA TRP A 156 -0.25 -2.05 -10.72
C TRP A 156 -1.14 -0.81 -10.89
N SER A 157 -1.73 -0.35 -9.80
CA SER A 157 -2.54 0.86 -9.83
C SER A 157 -1.72 2.04 -10.37
N THR A 158 -2.37 2.87 -11.19
CA THR A 158 -1.84 4.19 -11.51
C THR A 158 -2.18 5.11 -10.34
N GLN A 159 -1.18 5.80 -9.80
CA GLN A 159 -1.41 6.79 -8.76
C GLN A 159 -0.77 8.13 -9.09
N SER A 160 -1.55 9.20 -8.94
CA SER A 160 -1.09 10.58 -9.12
C SER A 160 -1.24 11.33 -7.81
N ILE A 161 -0.15 11.90 -7.31
CA ILE A 161 -0.10 12.61 -6.04
C ILE A 161 0.09 14.10 -6.32
N SER A 162 -0.85 14.90 -5.85
CA SER A 162 -0.69 16.35 -5.74
C SER A 162 0.03 16.68 -4.44
N LEU A 163 1.22 17.26 -4.54
CA LEU A 163 2.14 17.42 -3.39
C LEU A 163 1.77 18.57 -2.45
N GLY A 164 0.74 19.38 -2.74
CA GLY A 164 0.30 20.48 -1.88
C GLY A 164 1.43 21.45 -1.50
N SER A 165 1.68 21.61 -0.20
CA SER A 165 2.80 22.37 0.39
C SER A 165 4.16 21.66 0.29
N ASN A 166 4.18 20.33 0.09
CA ASN A 166 5.38 19.48 0.03
C ASN A 166 5.97 19.35 -1.38
N LYS A 167 6.01 20.45 -2.14
CA LYS A 167 6.50 20.42 -3.53
C LYS A 167 7.97 19.99 -3.60
N ILE A 168 8.32 19.21 -4.63
CA ILE A 168 9.72 18.83 -4.88
C ILE A 168 10.44 20.05 -5.47
N THR A 169 11.38 20.62 -4.71
CA THR A 169 12.23 21.72 -5.18
C THR A 169 13.59 21.19 -5.58
N LEU A 170 13.86 21.18 -6.89
CA LEU A 170 15.12 20.71 -7.46
C LEU A 170 16.01 21.90 -7.82
N THR A 171 17.25 21.88 -7.35
CA THR A 171 18.27 22.86 -7.72
C THR A 171 19.32 22.24 -8.64
N ALA A 172 20.07 23.09 -9.36
CA ALA A 172 21.12 22.68 -10.29
C ALA A 172 22.16 21.78 -9.59
N ASP A 173 22.54 20.67 -10.25
CA ASP A 173 23.50 19.66 -9.75
C ASP A 173 23.14 19.00 -8.42
N LYS A 174 21.89 19.16 -7.95
CA LYS A 174 21.43 18.49 -6.73
C LYS A 174 20.59 17.26 -7.05
N THR A 175 20.66 16.32 -6.11
CA THR A 175 19.77 15.16 -6.06
C THR A 175 18.77 15.39 -4.95
N VAL A 176 17.48 15.22 -5.24
CA VAL A 176 16.41 15.17 -4.26
C VAL A 176 15.94 13.73 -4.16
N THR A 177 15.94 13.18 -2.95
CA THR A 177 15.35 11.87 -2.67
C THR A 177 13.91 12.07 -2.23
N VAL A 178 13.00 11.40 -2.92
CA VAL A 178 11.58 11.28 -2.54
C VAL A 178 11.43 9.99 -1.73
N ALA A 179 10.55 10.01 -0.73
CA ALA A 179 10.22 8.82 0.04
C ALA A 179 9.74 7.67 -0.86
N ASP A 180 10.03 6.45 -0.43
CA ASP A 180 9.63 5.23 -1.15
C ASP A 180 8.11 5.19 -1.32
N TYR A 181 7.67 4.74 -2.49
CA TYR A 181 6.26 4.72 -2.85
C TYR A 181 5.73 3.31 -3.06
N LYS A 182 4.58 3.00 -2.46
CA LYS A 182 3.93 1.69 -2.56
C LYS A 182 2.77 1.74 -3.57
N LEU A 183 2.77 0.84 -4.55
CA LEU A 183 1.63 0.63 -5.45
C LEU A 183 0.83 -0.60 -5.03
N SER A 184 -0.49 -0.55 -5.22
CA SER A 184 -1.39 -1.70 -5.07
C SER A 184 -1.55 -2.44 -6.39
N ALA A 185 -1.65 -3.77 -6.35
CA ALA A 185 -1.85 -4.57 -7.56
C ALA A 185 -3.21 -4.27 -8.20
N HIS A 186 -3.28 -4.36 -9.54
CA HIS A 186 -4.52 -4.15 -10.28
C HIS A 186 -4.44 -4.87 -11.62
N HIS A 187 -4.46 -6.20 -11.70
CA HIS A 187 -4.86 -7.04 -12.88
C HIS A 187 -4.61 -8.55 -12.65
N THR A 188 -5.16 -9.39 -13.56
CA THR A 188 -5.18 -10.85 -13.57
C THR A 188 -3.81 -11.49 -13.85
N TYR A 189 -3.53 -12.60 -13.16
CA TYR A 189 -2.32 -13.41 -13.34
C TYR A 189 -2.66 -14.81 -13.85
N GLU A 190 -1.75 -15.42 -14.61
CA GLU A 190 -1.78 -16.84 -14.96
C GLU A 190 -0.71 -17.61 -14.17
N SER A 191 -0.92 -18.91 -13.95
CA SER A 191 0.14 -19.74 -13.36
C SER A 191 1.37 -19.74 -14.27
N ALA A 192 2.56 -19.51 -13.71
CA ALA A 192 3.80 -19.34 -14.46
C ALA A 192 4.86 -20.39 -14.14
N GLY A 193 4.46 -21.45 -13.43
CA GLY A 193 5.34 -22.51 -12.97
C GLY A 193 5.95 -22.20 -11.60
N VAL A 194 7.20 -22.60 -11.41
CA VAL A 194 7.91 -22.52 -10.13
C VAL A 194 9.19 -21.69 -10.32
N ASP A 195 9.42 -20.71 -9.44
CA ASP A 195 10.67 -19.95 -9.41
C ASP A 195 11.84 -20.90 -9.14
N PRO A 196 12.80 -21.05 -10.07
CA PRO A 196 13.90 -22.00 -9.93
C PRO A 196 14.90 -21.65 -8.81
N LYS A 197 14.85 -20.43 -8.26
CA LYS A 197 15.70 -20.01 -7.13
C LYS A 197 15.05 -20.27 -5.78
N THR A 198 13.73 -20.09 -5.69
CA THR A 198 13.00 -20.15 -4.41
C THR A 198 12.14 -21.40 -4.27
N GLY A 199 11.86 -22.12 -5.35
CA GLY A 199 10.96 -23.26 -5.37
C GLY A 199 9.48 -22.89 -5.19
N LYS A 200 9.14 -21.59 -5.15
CA LYS A 200 7.75 -21.13 -4.98
C LYS A 200 7.01 -21.13 -6.31
N LYS A 201 5.73 -21.55 -6.30
CA LYS A 201 4.84 -21.31 -7.43
C LYS A 201 4.80 -19.81 -7.72
N ILE A 202 4.82 -19.44 -8.99
CA ILE A 202 4.79 -18.06 -9.45
C ILE A 202 3.55 -17.82 -10.31
N ASN A 203 2.98 -16.64 -10.16
CA ASN A 203 1.94 -16.07 -11.00
C ASN A 203 2.62 -15.10 -11.97
N ARG A 204 2.33 -15.20 -13.27
CA ARG A 204 2.82 -14.28 -14.30
C ARG A 204 1.67 -13.40 -14.75
N CYS A 205 1.87 -12.09 -14.72
CA CYS A 205 0.88 -11.18 -15.28
C CYS A 205 0.84 -11.37 -16.81
N THR A 206 -0.35 -11.61 -17.35
CA THR A 206 -0.60 -11.84 -18.78
C THR A 206 -0.32 -10.62 -19.66
N VAL A 207 -0.19 -9.43 -19.08
CA VAL A 207 0.05 -8.16 -19.80
C VAL A 207 1.54 -7.77 -19.85
N CYS A 208 2.25 -7.84 -18.71
CA CYS A 208 3.65 -7.37 -18.63
C CYS A 208 4.69 -8.47 -18.38
N GLY A 209 4.25 -9.72 -18.17
CA GLY A 209 5.13 -10.85 -17.87
C GLY A 209 5.84 -10.76 -16.51
N PHE A 210 5.37 -9.88 -15.61
CA PHE A 210 5.90 -9.80 -14.25
C PHE A 210 5.52 -11.04 -13.47
N GLU A 211 6.51 -11.69 -12.87
CA GLU A 211 6.34 -12.90 -12.06
C GLU A 211 6.33 -12.50 -10.59
N THR A 212 5.22 -12.78 -9.90
CA THR A 212 5.14 -12.73 -8.44
C THR A 212 5.13 -14.14 -7.90
N PRO A 213 5.68 -14.39 -6.71
CA PRO A 213 5.31 -15.59 -5.98
C PRO A 213 3.78 -15.62 -5.86
N VAL A 214 3.16 -16.79 -6.03
CA VAL A 214 1.80 -17.00 -5.54
C VAL A 214 1.86 -16.60 -4.07
N THR A 215 1.15 -15.53 -3.71
CA THR A 215 1.05 -15.10 -2.31
C THR A 215 0.37 -16.24 -1.59
N GLY A 216 1.16 -16.97 -0.79
CA GLY A 216 0.59 -17.90 0.17
C GLY A 216 -0.35 -17.15 1.12
N ALA A 217 -1.12 -17.89 1.91
CA ALA A 217 -1.97 -17.27 2.90
C ALA A 217 -1.15 -16.38 3.85
N LEU A 218 -1.62 -15.16 4.12
CA LEU A 218 -1.09 -14.33 5.21
C LEU A 218 -1.51 -14.91 6.56
N TRP A 219 -2.74 -15.44 6.62
CA TRP A 219 -3.31 -16.08 7.79
C TRP A 219 -3.80 -17.47 7.45
N ALA A 220 -3.50 -18.44 8.28
CA ALA A 220 -4.11 -19.76 8.18
C ALA A 220 -4.53 -20.23 9.57
N GLY A 221 -5.76 -20.69 9.69
CA GLY A 221 -6.38 -20.72 10.99
C GLY A 221 -7.73 -21.40 11.03
N VAL A 222 -8.44 -21.15 12.14
CA VAL A 222 -9.74 -21.78 12.40
C VAL A 222 -10.77 -20.75 12.86
N ARG A 223 -12.02 -20.96 12.48
CA ARG A 223 -13.16 -20.30 13.11
C ARG A 223 -13.61 -21.13 14.29
N VAL A 224 -13.84 -20.50 15.44
CA VAL A 224 -14.18 -21.18 16.69
C VAL A 224 -15.50 -20.65 17.24
N SER A 225 -16.48 -21.53 17.45
CA SER A 225 -17.70 -21.24 18.18
C SER A 225 -17.94 -22.25 19.31
N SER A 226 -18.83 -21.87 20.22
CA SER A 226 -19.26 -22.71 21.33
C SER A 226 -20.07 -23.93 20.90
N TYR A 227 -20.65 -23.89 19.69
CA TYR A 227 -21.63 -24.86 19.20
C TYR A 227 -21.13 -25.67 17.99
N GLY A 228 -20.13 -25.18 17.25
CA GLY A 228 -19.55 -25.90 16.11
C GLY A 228 -18.44 -26.87 16.54
N MET A 229 -17.69 -26.53 17.60
CA MET A 229 -16.64 -27.40 18.16
C MET A 229 -17.19 -28.67 18.80
N VAL A 230 -18.31 -28.57 19.51
CA VAL A 230 -18.98 -29.68 20.19
C VAL A 230 -20.42 -29.65 19.72
N ALA A 231 -20.75 -30.51 18.77
CA ALA A 231 -22.10 -30.69 18.29
C ALA A 231 -22.79 -31.84 19.04
N ASP A 232 -24.02 -32.17 18.63
CA ASP A 232 -24.75 -33.36 19.09
C ASP A 232 -23.85 -34.61 19.08
N GLU A 233 -23.97 -35.49 20.09
CA GLU A 233 -23.18 -36.74 20.23
C GLU A 233 -23.24 -37.65 18.98
N SER A 234 -24.25 -37.45 18.13
CA SER A 234 -24.42 -38.14 16.85
C SER A 234 -23.58 -37.59 15.68
N ASP A 235 -22.92 -36.44 15.84
CA ASP A 235 -22.12 -35.79 14.81
C ASP A 235 -20.69 -36.38 14.73
N PRO A 236 -20.35 -37.18 13.71
CA PRO A 236 -19.06 -37.86 13.63
C PRO A 236 -17.87 -36.91 13.39
N TYR A 237 -18.15 -35.63 13.12
CA TYR A 237 -17.16 -34.62 12.79
C TYR A 237 -16.88 -33.62 13.92
N ALA A 238 -17.63 -33.70 15.03
CA ALA A 238 -17.42 -32.85 16.19
C ALA A 238 -16.34 -33.40 17.13
N PHE A 239 -15.86 -32.56 18.05
CA PHE A 239 -15.11 -33.03 19.19
C PHE A 239 -16.07 -33.57 20.26
N GLU A 240 -15.68 -34.66 20.94
CA GLU A 240 -16.47 -35.24 22.05
C GLU A 240 -16.65 -34.24 23.20
N GLU A 241 -15.61 -33.45 23.46
CA GLU A 241 -15.62 -32.37 24.45
C GLU A 241 -14.98 -31.11 23.85
N PHE A 242 -15.26 -29.96 24.45
CA PHE A 242 -14.67 -28.70 23.97
C PHE A 242 -13.16 -28.78 24.15
N PRO A 243 -12.35 -28.54 23.10
CA PRO A 243 -10.90 -28.72 23.18
C PRO A 243 -10.29 -27.94 24.33
N ASN A 244 -9.39 -28.57 25.08
CA ASN A 244 -8.69 -27.90 26.17
C ASN A 244 -7.74 -26.81 25.61
N VAL A 245 -7.16 -26.01 26.51
CA VAL A 245 -6.29 -24.87 26.14
C VAL A 245 -5.12 -25.28 25.24
N SER A 246 -4.49 -26.43 25.52
CA SER A 246 -3.35 -26.91 24.73
C SER A 246 -3.79 -27.32 23.33
N ASP A 247 -4.88 -28.07 23.22
CA ASP A 247 -5.40 -28.54 21.94
C ASP A 247 -5.86 -27.35 21.08
N MET A 248 -6.64 -26.43 21.67
CA MET A 248 -7.08 -25.23 20.98
C MET A 248 -5.89 -24.42 20.45
N ALA A 249 -4.84 -24.20 21.26
CA ALA A 249 -3.65 -23.47 20.82
C ALA A 249 -2.86 -24.19 19.71
N SER A 250 -2.95 -25.51 19.62
CA SER A 250 -2.27 -26.32 18.60
C SER A 250 -2.90 -26.20 17.21
N PHE A 251 -4.18 -25.82 17.12
CA PHE A 251 -4.87 -25.72 15.83
C PHE A 251 -4.26 -24.67 14.92
N GLY A 252 -3.98 -23.48 15.45
CA GLY A 252 -3.34 -22.39 14.71
C GLY A 252 -1.94 -22.77 14.20
N GLU A 253 -1.16 -23.50 14.99
CA GLU A 253 0.15 -24.04 14.57
C GLU A 253 -0.01 -25.05 13.44
N THR A 254 -0.96 -25.99 13.61
CA THR A 254 -1.26 -27.01 12.60
C THR A 254 -1.65 -26.37 11.28
N MET A 255 -2.63 -25.45 11.30
CA MET A 255 -3.13 -24.81 10.08
C MET A 255 -2.09 -23.91 9.43
N SER A 256 -1.37 -23.09 10.20
CA SER A 256 -0.32 -22.21 9.65
C SER A 256 0.88 -22.96 9.10
N SER A 257 1.23 -24.13 9.65
CA SER A 257 2.32 -24.96 9.13
C SER A 257 2.07 -25.46 7.70
N LEU A 258 0.81 -25.55 7.28
CA LEU A 258 0.42 -25.96 5.92
C LEU A 258 0.71 -24.86 4.88
N TYR A 259 0.85 -23.61 5.33
CA TYR A 259 1.05 -22.43 4.48
C TYR A 259 2.30 -21.66 4.94
N PRO A 260 3.50 -21.99 4.43
CA PRO A 260 4.75 -21.39 4.88
C PRO A 260 4.75 -19.85 4.80
N GLY A 261 5.00 -19.21 5.94
CA GLY A 261 4.99 -17.75 6.08
C GLY A 261 3.67 -17.16 6.57
N SER A 262 2.62 -17.97 6.67
CA SER A 262 1.35 -17.55 7.30
C SER A 262 1.48 -17.45 8.83
N THR A 263 0.62 -16.63 9.42
CA THR A 263 0.44 -16.57 10.88
C THR A 263 -0.79 -17.40 11.28
N GLY A 264 -0.69 -18.17 12.36
CA GLY A 264 -1.83 -18.86 12.97
C GLY A 264 -2.95 -17.87 13.31
N ALA A 265 -4.17 -18.15 12.87
CA ALA A 265 -5.30 -17.22 13.01
C ALA A 265 -6.55 -17.85 13.63
N TYR A 266 -7.35 -17.02 14.32
CA TYR A 266 -8.63 -17.42 14.89
C TYR A 266 -9.70 -16.36 14.64
N LEU A 267 -10.82 -16.79 14.07
CA LEU A 267 -12.08 -16.05 14.14
C LEU A 267 -12.85 -16.61 15.34
N LEU A 268 -12.67 -15.98 16.51
CA LEU A 268 -13.15 -16.50 17.79
C LEU A 268 -14.50 -15.88 18.14
N ILE A 269 -15.56 -16.67 18.11
CA ILE A 269 -16.89 -16.20 18.49
C ILE A 269 -17.01 -16.10 19.99
N VAL A 270 -17.01 -14.86 20.46
CA VAL A 270 -17.15 -14.48 21.86
C VAL A 270 -18.56 -14.04 22.23
N GLY A 271 -19.44 -13.85 21.24
CA GLY A 271 -20.87 -13.61 21.44
C GLY A 271 -21.70 -14.36 20.41
N THR A 272 -22.64 -15.19 20.87
CA THR A 272 -23.53 -15.99 19.99
C THR A 272 -24.97 -15.52 20.10
N MET A 273 -25.69 -15.48 18.99
CA MET A 273 -27.10 -15.06 18.99
C MET A 273 -27.99 -16.21 19.50
N SER A 274 -28.84 -15.92 20.50
CA SER A 274 -29.90 -16.85 20.92
C SER A 274 -31.19 -16.64 20.11
N SER A 275 -32.13 -17.58 20.22
CA SER A 275 -33.39 -17.60 19.46
C SER A 275 -34.30 -16.37 19.63
N ASN A 276 -34.07 -15.55 20.65
CA ASN A 276 -34.76 -14.28 20.89
C ASN A 276 -33.93 -13.05 20.44
N ASN A 277 -33.01 -13.24 19.50
CA ASN A 277 -32.11 -12.23 18.92
C ASN A 277 -31.23 -11.52 19.97
N THR A 278 -30.94 -12.17 21.10
CA THR A 278 -30.04 -11.67 22.14
C THR A 278 -28.63 -12.18 21.88
N CYS A 279 -27.63 -11.30 21.89
CA CYS A 279 -26.23 -11.69 21.87
C CYS A 279 -25.80 -12.19 23.26
N SER A 280 -25.46 -13.47 23.34
CA SER A 280 -24.97 -14.14 24.54
C SER A 280 -23.44 -14.15 24.54
N LEU A 281 -22.84 -13.24 25.32
CA LEU A 281 -21.40 -13.11 25.49
C LEU A 281 -20.85 -14.25 26.35
N ALA A 282 -19.71 -14.81 25.95
CA ALA A 282 -19.05 -15.94 26.60
C ALA A 282 -18.28 -15.57 27.88
N PHE A 283 -18.58 -14.41 28.47
CA PHE A 283 -18.01 -13.92 29.73
C PHE A 283 -19.06 -13.17 30.57
N PRO A 284 -18.82 -13.01 31.88
CA PRO A 284 -19.70 -12.24 32.75
C PRO A 284 -19.75 -10.77 32.36
N VAL A 285 -20.97 -10.22 32.30
CA VAL A 285 -21.22 -8.80 32.03
C VAL A 285 -21.88 -8.18 33.25
N SER A 286 -21.31 -7.07 33.72
CA SER A 286 -21.89 -6.30 34.83
C SER A 286 -22.90 -5.30 34.30
N GLY A 287 -24.15 -5.37 34.77
CA GLY A 287 -25.22 -4.45 34.37
C GLY A 287 -26.31 -5.12 33.54
N SER A 288 -27.26 -4.31 33.07
CA SER A 288 -28.36 -4.74 32.21
C SER A 288 -28.30 -3.96 30.91
N TYR A 289 -28.35 -4.69 29.80
CA TYR A 289 -28.23 -4.15 28.45
C TYR A 289 -29.29 -4.81 27.58
N ASP A 290 -29.95 -4.05 26.73
CA ASP A 290 -30.96 -4.59 25.83
C ASP A 290 -30.30 -5.56 24.84
N TYR A 291 -30.87 -6.75 24.71
CA TYR A 291 -30.40 -7.82 23.81
C TYR A 291 -28.95 -8.28 24.03
N ILE A 292 -28.34 -8.02 25.19
CA ILE A 292 -27.02 -8.54 25.55
C ILE A 292 -27.11 -9.30 26.87
N LYS A 293 -26.52 -10.50 26.91
CA LYS A 293 -26.43 -11.31 28.12
C LYS A 293 -25.03 -11.87 28.31
N GLY A 294 -24.45 -11.68 29.49
CA GLY A 294 -23.20 -12.34 29.87
C GLY A 294 -23.40 -13.77 30.36
N SER A 295 -22.40 -14.62 30.13
CA SER A 295 -22.33 -15.95 30.73
C SER A 295 -21.99 -15.87 32.22
N LYS A 296 -22.10 -17.01 32.93
CA LYS A 296 -21.69 -17.10 34.35
C LYS A 296 -20.17 -17.11 34.52
N ASN A 297 -19.46 -17.75 33.59
CA ASN A 297 -18.03 -18.00 33.66
C ASN A 297 -17.37 -17.48 32.39
N ASP A 298 -16.17 -16.93 32.53
CA ASP A 298 -15.35 -16.60 31.39
C ASP A 298 -14.89 -17.87 30.67
N ARG A 299 -15.09 -17.92 29.35
CA ARG A 299 -14.69 -19.04 28.54
C ARG A 299 -13.28 -18.91 27.96
N TYR A 300 -12.84 -17.71 27.58
CA TYR A 300 -11.77 -17.55 26.60
C TYR A 300 -10.47 -16.95 27.14
N GLU A 301 -10.43 -16.41 28.37
CA GLU A 301 -9.22 -15.78 28.93
C GLU A 301 -7.99 -16.70 28.85
N SER A 302 -8.09 -17.94 29.33
CA SER A 302 -6.96 -18.89 29.34
C SER A 302 -6.52 -19.31 27.94
N TYR A 303 -7.46 -19.37 26.99
CA TYR A 303 -7.17 -19.66 25.59
C TYR A 303 -6.41 -18.50 24.94
N LEU A 304 -6.87 -17.27 25.14
CA LEU A 304 -6.21 -16.06 24.62
C LEU A 304 -4.81 -15.89 25.23
N THR A 305 -4.61 -16.19 26.51
CA THR A 305 -3.26 -16.24 27.11
C THR A 305 -2.34 -17.25 26.41
N ALA A 306 -2.85 -18.43 26.06
CA ALA A 306 -2.05 -19.41 25.32
C ALA A 306 -1.74 -18.96 23.88
N MET A 307 -2.67 -18.25 23.24
CA MET A 307 -2.50 -17.68 21.91
C MET A 307 -1.52 -16.49 21.90
N ASP A 308 -1.44 -15.70 22.96
CA ASP A 308 -0.42 -14.66 23.16
C ASP A 308 0.99 -15.24 23.07
N ALA A 309 1.24 -16.34 23.79
CA ALA A 309 2.53 -17.02 23.83
C ALA A 309 2.99 -17.55 22.45
N LYS A 310 2.04 -17.72 21.53
CA LYS A 310 2.28 -18.21 20.15
C LYS A 310 2.34 -17.08 19.11
N GLY A 311 2.01 -15.85 19.48
CA GLY A 311 2.00 -14.71 18.56
C GLY A 311 0.94 -14.80 17.46
N TYR A 312 -0.17 -15.49 17.72
CA TYR A 312 -1.26 -15.65 16.75
C TYR A 312 -2.04 -14.36 16.50
N SER A 313 -2.89 -14.39 15.48
CA SER A 313 -3.84 -13.31 15.16
C SER A 313 -5.28 -13.74 15.47
N VAL A 314 -5.93 -13.08 16.42
CA VAL A 314 -7.28 -13.41 16.88
C VAL A 314 -8.21 -12.23 16.65
N TRP A 315 -9.35 -12.47 16.02
CA TRP A 315 -10.43 -11.49 15.95
C TRP A 315 -11.62 -11.98 16.76
N LEU A 316 -12.13 -11.08 17.59
CA LEU A 316 -13.21 -11.37 18.54
C LEU A 316 -14.56 -11.13 17.84
N GLN A 317 -15.19 -12.19 17.38
CA GLN A 317 -16.43 -12.17 16.62
C GLN A 317 -17.66 -12.13 17.52
N VAL A 318 -18.68 -11.38 17.10
CA VAL A 318 -20.04 -11.46 17.64
C VAL A 318 -21.07 -11.77 16.56
N GLU A 319 -22.06 -12.56 16.94
CA GLU A 319 -23.38 -12.65 16.29
C GLU A 319 -24.31 -11.70 17.04
N SER A 320 -24.49 -10.47 16.54
CA SER A 320 -25.01 -9.37 17.38
C SER A 320 -26.49 -9.52 17.74
N GLY A 321 -27.28 -10.23 16.94
CA GLY A 321 -28.74 -10.16 17.03
C GLY A 321 -29.21 -8.71 16.96
N ASN A 322 -30.09 -8.33 17.88
CA ASN A 322 -30.62 -6.98 18.04
C ASN A 322 -29.78 -6.08 18.99
N ALA A 323 -28.62 -6.56 19.44
CA ALA A 323 -27.76 -5.79 20.33
C ALA A 323 -27.12 -4.59 19.63
N ASP A 324 -26.94 -3.52 20.39
CA ASP A 324 -26.19 -2.35 19.98
C ASP A 324 -24.69 -2.71 19.79
N LEU A 325 -24.17 -2.49 18.58
CA LEU A 325 -22.79 -2.85 18.22
C LEU A 325 -21.75 -2.07 19.03
N ASP A 326 -21.99 -0.79 19.33
CA ASP A 326 -21.07 0.01 20.14
C ASP A 326 -20.88 -0.63 21.52
N THR A 327 -21.99 -1.01 22.16
CA THR A 327 -22.01 -1.64 23.47
C THR A 327 -21.29 -2.99 23.42
N LEU A 328 -21.52 -3.80 22.39
CA LEU A 328 -20.81 -5.06 22.20
C LEU A 328 -19.29 -4.86 22.02
N VAL A 329 -18.89 -3.89 21.19
CA VAL A 329 -17.46 -3.56 21.00
C VAL A 329 -16.83 -3.18 22.33
N GLN A 330 -17.46 -2.28 23.09
CA GLN A 330 -16.95 -1.86 24.39
C GLN A 330 -16.79 -3.05 25.34
N LEU A 331 -17.85 -3.85 25.54
CA LEU A 331 -17.82 -4.98 26.46
C LEU A 331 -16.78 -6.04 26.08
N VAL A 332 -16.67 -6.36 24.79
CA VAL A 332 -15.72 -7.37 24.28
C VAL A 332 -14.29 -6.87 24.36
N MET A 333 -14.04 -5.63 23.94
CA MET A 333 -12.68 -5.07 23.93
C MET A 333 -12.19 -4.73 25.34
N ASP A 334 -13.06 -4.28 26.24
CA ASP A 334 -12.72 -4.13 27.67
C ASP A 334 -12.36 -5.47 28.31
N ARG A 335 -13.01 -6.56 27.87
CA ARG A 335 -12.77 -7.88 28.44
C ARG A 335 -11.48 -8.53 27.95
N TYR A 336 -11.21 -8.46 26.65
CA TYR A 336 -10.18 -9.27 26.00
C TYR A 336 -9.17 -8.47 25.16
N GLY A 337 -9.40 -7.17 24.94
CA GLY A 337 -8.58 -6.34 24.05
C GLY A 337 -7.14 -6.13 24.52
N HIS A 338 -6.79 -6.50 25.75
CA HIS A 338 -5.44 -6.45 26.31
C HIS A 338 -4.52 -7.57 25.81
N HIS A 339 -5.07 -8.65 25.27
CA HIS A 339 -4.28 -9.76 24.75
C HIS A 339 -3.53 -9.37 23.46
N SER A 340 -2.22 -9.61 23.42
CA SER A 340 -1.36 -9.28 22.27
C SER A 340 -1.71 -10.03 20.98
N CYS A 341 -2.33 -11.21 21.10
CA CYS A 341 -2.83 -11.99 19.97
C CYS A 341 -4.08 -11.37 19.34
N VAL A 342 -4.85 -10.57 20.08
CA VAL A 342 -6.04 -9.90 19.56
C VAL A 342 -5.63 -8.84 18.53
N LYS A 343 -6.25 -8.90 17.35
CA LYS A 343 -6.06 -7.98 16.22
C LYS A 343 -7.28 -7.13 15.91
N GLY A 344 -8.36 -7.33 16.68
CA GLY A 344 -9.54 -6.50 16.69
C GLY A 344 -10.83 -7.30 16.80
N PHE A 345 -11.86 -6.86 16.11
CA PHE A 345 -13.24 -7.29 16.29
C PHE A 345 -13.84 -7.88 15.02
N GLY A 346 -14.89 -8.68 15.15
CA GLY A 346 -15.58 -9.33 14.04
C GLY A 346 -17.08 -9.19 14.14
N ILE A 347 -17.73 -8.87 13.02
CA ILE A 347 -19.20 -8.82 12.93
C ILE A 347 -19.66 -9.90 11.97
N ASP A 348 -20.50 -10.80 12.48
CA ASP A 348 -21.27 -11.70 11.65
C ASP A 348 -22.55 -11.01 11.16
N VAL A 349 -22.55 -10.54 9.92
CA VAL A 349 -23.63 -9.69 9.40
C VAL A 349 -24.90 -10.51 9.13
N GLU A 350 -24.77 -11.82 8.92
CA GLU A 350 -25.89 -12.78 8.87
C GLU A 350 -26.81 -12.65 10.09
N TRP A 351 -26.21 -12.41 11.26
CA TRP A 351 -26.89 -12.35 12.54
C TRP A 351 -27.10 -10.91 13.04
N HIS A 352 -26.84 -9.91 12.20
CA HIS A 352 -27.02 -8.50 12.56
C HIS A 352 -28.44 -8.03 12.26
N PHE A 353 -29.21 -7.67 13.29
CA PHE A 353 -30.65 -7.34 13.18
C PHE A 353 -31.39 -8.34 12.27
N PRO A 354 -31.50 -9.61 12.71
CA PRO A 354 -32.09 -10.67 11.90
C PRO A 354 -33.52 -10.35 11.46
N ILE A 355 -33.83 -10.67 10.21
CA ILE A 355 -35.14 -10.43 9.59
C ILE A 355 -35.95 -11.73 9.63
N GLU A 356 -37.19 -11.67 10.14
CA GLU A 356 -38.05 -12.84 10.22
C GLU A 356 -38.24 -13.51 8.84
N GLY A 357 -38.00 -14.83 8.78
CA GLY A 357 -38.10 -15.62 7.55
C GLY A 357 -36.90 -15.48 6.60
N SER A 358 -35.82 -14.82 7.02
CA SER A 358 -34.59 -14.66 6.25
C SER A 358 -33.38 -15.09 7.09
N ASP A 359 -32.40 -15.71 6.44
CA ASP A 359 -31.10 -16.03 7.01
C ASP A 359 -30.09 -14.88 6.86
N ARG A 360 -30.39 -13.85 6.07
CA ARG A 360 -29.40 -12.85 5.63
C ARG A 360 -29.08 -11.70 6.61
N GLY A 361 -29.78 -11.60 7.72
CA GLY A 361 -29.67 -10.40 8.57
C GLY A 361 -30.01 -9.08 7.86
N THR A 362 -29.50 -7.99 8.41
CA THR A 362 -29.60 -6.63 7.87
C THR A 362 -28.21 -6.16 7.43
N LYS A 363 -28.16 -5.52 6.25
CA LYS A 363 -26.93 -4.92 5.70
C LYS A 363 -26.23 -4.02 6.74
N LEU A 364 -24.94 -4.23 6.94
CA LEU A 364 -24.10 -3.32 7.74
C LEU A 364 -23.76 -2.07 6.92
N SER A 365 -24.07 -0.89 7.44
CA SER A 365 -23.82 0.38 6.75
C SER A 365 -22.35 0.80 6.83
N ASP A 366 -21.89 1.62 5.87
CA ASP A 366 -20.55 2.23 5.90
C ASP A 366 -20.33 3.06 7.17
N THR A 367 -21.39 3.75 7.63
CA THR A 367 -21.36 4.56 8.85
C THR A 367 -21.12 3.71 10.09
N ASP A 368 -21.84 2.59 10.22
CA ASP A 368 -21.72 1.70 11.38
C ASP A 368 -20.36 0.98 11.37
N ALA A 369 -19.91 0.51 10.20
CA ALA A 369 -18.59 -0.09 10.06
C ALA A 369 -17.47 0.90 10.41
N GLN A 370 -17.56 2.15 9.96
CA GLN A 370 -16.60 3.21 10.30
C GLN A 370 -16.59 3.49 11.81
N LYS A 371 -17.76 3.50 12.43
CA LYS A 371 -17.91 3.74 13.87
C LYS A 371 -17.30 2.60 14.70
N VAL A 372 -17.62 1.35 14.37
CA VAL A 372 -17.01 0.18 15.03
C VAL A 372 -15.49 0.19 14.87
N LEU A 373 -14.98 0.46 13.67
CA LEU A 373 -13.54 0.58 13.41
C LEU A 373 -12.88 1.69 14.25
N ALA A 374 -13.52 2.86 14.34
CA ALA A 374 -13.03 3.95 15.18
C ALA A 374 -13.01 3.55 16.66
N MET A 375 -14.04 2.84 17.14
CA MET A 375 -14.11 2.38 18.53
C MET A 375 -13.02 1.37 18.87
N VAL A 376 -12.82 0.31 18.07
CA VAL A 376 -11.77 -0.68 18.34
C VAL A 376 -10.37 -0.04 18.31
N ARG A 377 -10.17 0.99 17.49
CA ARG A 377 -8.91 1.73 17.41
C ARG A 377 -8.61 2.62 18.60
N THR A 378 -9.58 2.86 19.49
CA THR A 378 -9.31 3.50 20.79
C THR A 378 -8.52 2.59 21.75
N TYR A 379 -8.61 1.27 21.57
CA TYR A 379 -7.84 0.29 22.35
C TYR A 379 -6.45 0.08 21.76
N ASN A 380 -6.36 0.03 20.43
CA ASN A 380 -5.10 -0.05 19.70
C ASN A 380 -5.30 0.47 18.27
N GLU A 381 -4.55 1.50 17.87
CA GLU A 381 -4.69 2.13 16.55
C GLU A 381 -4.50 1.17 15.36
N ASN A 382 -3.81 0.05 15.57
CA ASN A 382 -3.56 -0.97 14.56
C ASN A 382 -4.65 -2.07 14.49
N TYR A 383 -5.66 -2.01 15.35
CA TYR A 383 -6.77 -2.97 15.29
C TYR A 383 -7.59 -2.80 14.01
N THR A 384 -8.11 -3.93 13.56
CA THR A 384 -8.90 -4.10 12.35
C THR A 384 -10.28 -4.64 12.72
N VAL A 385 -11.23 -4.48 11.81
CA VAL A 385 -12.57 -5.07 11.96
C VAL A 385 -12.81 -5.99 10.78
N PHE A 386 -13.12 -7.25 11.05
CA PHE A 386 -13.64 -8.09 9.97
C PHE A 386 -15.16 -8.02 9.92
N VAL A 387 -15.70 -8.08 8.71
CA VAL A 387 -17.13 -8.18 8.44
C VAL A 387 -17.37 -9.42 7.60
N LYS A 388 -18.31 -10.27 8.01
CA LYS A 388 -18.55 -11.59 7.40
C LYS A 388 -19.95 -11.68 6.82
N HIS A 389 -20.04 -12.14 5.57
CA HIS A 389 -21.27 -12.55 4.88
C HIS A 389 -20.90 -13.24 3.54
N TRP A 390 -21.81 -14.02 2.96
CA TRP A 390 -21.65 -14.64 1.63
C TRP A 390 -22.11 -13.73 0.48
N ARG A 391 -22.44 -12.46 0.77
CA ARG A 391 -22.93 -11.50 -0.22
C ARG A 391 -22.35 -10.12 0.06
N GLU A 392 -21.65 -9.58 -0.93
CA GLU A 392 -20.99 -8.29 -0.85
C GLU A 392 -21.97 -7.12 -0.70
N ASP A 393 -23.22 -7.27 -1.13
CA ASP A 393 -24.25 -6.23 -0.99
C ASP A 393 -24.76 -6.06 0.45
N TYR A 394 -24.47 -7.01 1.36
CA TYR A 394 -24.75 -6.92 2.80
C TYR A 394 -23.60 -6.30 3.60
N LEU A 395 -22.42 -6.21 3.01
CA LEU A 395 -21.23 -5.65 3.63
C LEU A 395 -21.08 -4.15 3.28
N PRO A 396 -20.34 -3.39 4.10
CA PRO A 396 -19.99 -2.02 3.79
C PRO A 396 -19.08 -1.93 2.55
N SER A 397 -19.01 -0.73 1.97
CA SER A 397 -18.05 -0.37 0.94
C SER A 397 -16.60 -0.61 1.40
N LYS A 398 -15.71 -0.72 0.41
CA LYS A 398 -14.26 -0.95 0.62
C LYS A 398 -13.64 0.14 1.49
N MET A 399 -13.05 -0.22 2.63
CA MET A 399 -12.49 0.72 3.60
C MET A 399 -11.18 0.19 4.23
N GLU A 400 -10.21 1.07 4.40
CA GLU A 400 -8.95 0.75 5.08
C GLU A 400 -9.20 0.40 6.56
N GLY A 401 -8.63 -0.71 7.01
CA GLY A 401 -8.83 -1.24 8.36
C GLY A 401 -9.94 -2.29 8.46
N LEU A 402 -10.68 -2.54 7.38
CA LEU A 402 -11.61 -3.67 7.28
C LEU A 402 -10.96 -4.90 6.65
N ILE A 403 -11.46 -6.07 7.05
CA ILE A 403 -11.19 -7.38 6.44
C ILE A 403 -12.52 -7.99 6.01
N TYR A 404 -12.62 -8.46 4.78
CA TYR A 404 -13.88 -8.99 4.22
C TYR A 404 -13.86 -10.51 4.21
N VAL A 405 -14.67 -11.13 5.06
CA VAL A 405 -14.72 -12.58 5.23
C VAL A 405 -15.87 -13.14 4.38
N ASN A 406 -15.53 -13.96 3.40
CA ASN A 406 -16.50 -14.74 2.64
C ASN A 406 -16.74 -16.06 3.37
N ASP A 407 -18.01 -16.37 3.60
CA ASP A 407 -18.45 -17.59 4.27
C ASP A 407 -19.48 -18.40 3.46
N SER A 408 -19.51 -18.19 2.14
CA SER A 408 -20.25 -19.00 1.17
C SER A 408 -19.97 -20.50 1.34
N GLN A 409 -21.01 -21.28 1.10
CA GLN A 409 -21.01 -22.74 1.21
C GLN A 409 -22.12 -23.32 0.31
N GLN A 410 -22.22 -24.66 0.26
CA GLN A 410 -23.17 -25.42 -0.57
C GLN A 410 -22.84 -25.38 -2.07
N PHE A 411 -21.54 -25.43 -2.38
CA PHE A 411 -21.03 -25.48 -3.74
C PHE A 411 -21.26 -26.86 -4.38
N HIS A 412 -21.31 -26.92 -5.72
CA HIS A 412 -21.44 -28.19 -6.45
C HIS A 412 -20.10 -28.73 -6.95
N SER A 413 -19.10 -27.86 -7.12
CA SER A 413 -17.78 -28.24 -7.63
C SER A 413 -16.65 -27.39 -7.04
N LEU A 414 -15.40 -27.84 -7.20
CA LEU A 414 -14.21 -27.04 -6.89
C LEU A 414 -14.13 -25.77 -7.75
N ASP A 415 -14.62 -25.82 -8.99
CA ASP A 415 -14.61 -24.66 -9.88
C ASP A 415 -15.59 -23.59 -9.38
N ASP A 416 -16.75 -23.97 -8.84
CA ASP A 416 -17.71 -23.04 -8.23
C ASP A 416 -17.09 -22.31 -7.03
N VAL A 417 -16.37 -23.05 -6.18
CA VAL A 417 -15.64 -22.49 -5.02
C VAL A 417 -14.61 -21.46 -5.49
N LYS A 418 -13.83 -21.82 -6.51
CA LYS A 418 -12.79 -20.95 -7.06
C LYS A 418 -13.38 -19.69 -7.69
N GLU A 419 -14.47 -19.83 -8.44
CA GLU A 419 -15.18 -18.71 -9.06
C GLU A 419 -15.66 -17.73 -7.99
N ASP A 420 -16.47 -18.19 -7.02
CA ASP A 420 -17.02 -17.35 -5.95
C ASP A 420 -15.93 -16.62 -5.15
N PHE A 421 -14.88 -17.35 -4.72
CA PHE A 421 -13.82 -16.76 -3.91
C PHE A 421 -12.90 -15.84 -4.71
N SER A 422 -12.65 -16.14 -5.99
CA SER A 422 -11.86 -15.26 -6.85
C SER A 422 -12.61 -13.96 -7.17
N ASP A 423 -13.93 -14.02 -7.38
CA ASP A 423 -14.79 -12.86 -7.57
C ASP A 423 -14.86 -12.01 -6.30
N TRP A 424 -14.97 -12.64 -5.12
CA TRP A 424 -14.89 -11.95 -3.84
C TRP A 424 -13.55 -11.23 -3.64
N ALA A 425 -12.44 -11.91 -3.91
CA ALA A 425 -11.10 -11.32 -3.82
C ALA A 425 -10.96 -10.13 -4.79
N ALA A 426 -11.38 -10.30 -6.04
CA ALA A 426 -11.36 -9.25 -7.06
C ALA A 426 -12.24 -8.06 -6.67
N TYR A 427 -13.43 -8.33 -6.12
CA TYR A 427 -14.33 -7.30 -5.64
C TYR A 427 -13.67 -6.50 -4.52
N TYR A 428 -13.06 -7.12 -3.52
CA TYR A 428 -12.47 -6.40 -2.39
C TYR A 428 -11.02 -5.96 -2.60
N ALA A 429 -10.40 -6.23 -3.76
CA ALA A 429 -9.02 -5.82 -4.02
C ALA A 429 -8.80 -4.29 -3.88
N PRO A 430 -7.67 -3.85 -3.29
CA PRO A 430 -6.56 -4.67 -2.74
C PRO A 430 -6.72 -4.98 -1.23
N TYR A 431 -7.90 -4.79 -0.64
CA TYR A 431 -8.12 -4.93 0.80
C TYR A 431 -8.05 -6.39 1.26
N PRO A 432 -7.68 -6.67 2.52
CA PRO A 432 -7.57 -8.04 3.01
C PRO A 432 -8.90 -8.80 2.95
N VAL A 433 -8.82 -10.07 2.57
CA VAL A 433 -9.96 -10.99 2.55
C VAL A 433 -9.64 -12.26 3.33
N MET A 434 -10.66 -12.92 3.87
CA MET A 434 -10.52 -14.27 4.41
C MET A 434 -11.60 -15.17 3.85
N PHE A 435 -11.26 -16.43 3.62
CA PHE A 435 -12.19 -17.46 3.17
C PHE A 435 -12.45 -18.42 4.31
N GLN A 436 -13.70 -18.47 4.76
CA GLN A 436 -14.16 -19.46 5.73
C GLN A 436 -14.59 -20.73 4.99
N ILE A 437 -13.86 -21.82 5.22
CA ILE A 437 -13.94 -23.04 4.40
C ILE A 437 -14.13 -24.29 5.25
N GLY A 438 -14.43 -25.42 4.61
CA GLY A 438 -14.52 -26.72 5.27
C GLY A 438 -15.91 -27.05 5.81
N TYR A 439 -16.96 -26.36 5.34
CA TYR A 439 -18.33 -26.69 5.75
C TYR A 439 -18.72 -28.12 5.39
N LYS A 440 -19.66 -28.68 6.18
CA LYS A 440 -20.20 -30.03 5.95
C LYS A 440 -20.85 -30.16 4.58
N ALA A 441 -21.52 -29.11 4.11
CA ALA A 441 -22.19 -29.08 2.81
C ALA A 441 -21.19 -29.29 1.66
N ASP A 442 -19.98 -28.74 1.77
CA ASP A 442 -18.95 -28.80 0.73
C ASP A 442 -18.01 -30.00 0.91
N ARG A 443 -18.30 -30.87 1.88
CA ARG A 443 -17.50 -32.07 2.16
C ARG A 443 -17.27 -32.95 0.94
N PRO A 444 -18.25 -33.21 0.07
CA PRO A 444 -18.00 -33.98 -1.15
C PRO A 444 -16.88 -33.42 -2.02
N ILE A 445 -16.60 -32.10 -1.97
CA ILE A 445 -15.56 -31.43 -2.75
C ILE A 445 -14.22 -31.53 -2.02
N TRP A 446 -14.12 -30.97 -0.81
CA TRP A 446 -12.82 -30.90 -0.13
C TRP A 446 -12.33 -32.26 0.35
N ASN A 447 -13.20 -33.27 0.49
CA ASN A 447 -12.81 -34.61 0.90
C ASN A 447 -12.18 -35.44 -0.24
N GLU A 448 -12.13 -34.92 -1.48
CA GLU A 448 -11.41 -35.56 -2.59
C GLU A 448 -9.88 -35.45 -2.44
N PHE A 449 -9.41 -34.51 -1.62
CA PHE A 449 -7.99 -34.29 -1.36
C PHE A 449 -7.46 -35.20 -0.24
N ASP A 450 -6.17 -35.58 -0.34
CA ASP A 450 -5.48 -36.38 0.68
C ASP A 450 -5.24 -35.54 1.95
N ASN A 451 -4.79 -34.29 1.78
CA ASN A 451 -4.73 -33.29 2.85
C ASN A 451 -5.65 -32.10 2.53
N PRO A 452 -6.96 -32.20 2.84
CA PRO A 452 -7.93 -31.16 2.52
C PRO A 452 -7.58 -29.78 3.09
N ALA A 453 -7.08 -29.71 4.33
CA ALA A 453 -6.72 -28.45 4.98
C ALA A 453 -5.63 -27.67 4.23
N LYS A 454 -4.80 -28.36 3.43
CA LYS A 454 -3.74 -27.77 2.60
C LYS A 454 -4.19 -27.60 1.15
N GLU A 455 -4.56 -28.69 0.51
CA GLU A 455 -4.75 -28.73 -0.95
C GLU A 455 -5.99 -27.94 -1.39
N PHE A 456 -7.06 -27.97 -0.60
CA PHE A 456 -8.26 -27.19 -0.89
C PHE A 456 -7.99 -25.68 -0.75
N GLY A 457 -7.29 -25.26 0.31
CA GLY A 457 -6.91 -23.85 0.47
C GLY A 457 -5.86 -23.40 -0.55
N GLU A 458 -4.90 -24.25 -0.95
CA GLU A 458 -3.99 -23.97 -2.06
C GLU A 458 -4.74 -23.76 -3.38
N ALA A 459 -5.79 -24.55 -3.65
CA ALA A 459 -6.62 -24.40 -4.83
C ALA A 459 -7.36 -23.06 -4.85
N ILE A 460 -7.80 -22.56 -3.69
CA ILE A 460 -8.41 -21.23 -3.52
C ILE A 460 -7.37 -20.13 -3.74
N LEU A 461 -6.20 -20.24 -3.10
CA LEU A 461 -5.11 -19.27 -3.25
C LEU A 461 -4.64 -19.16 -4.71
N GLU A 462 -4.65 -20.26 -5.46
CA GLU A 462 -4.32 -20.27 -6.89
C GLU A 462 -5.33 -19.50 -7.75
N ALA A 463 -6.62 -19.51 -7.36
CA ALA A 463 -7.67 -18.75 -8.05
C ALA A 463 -7.66 -17.25 -7.67
N CYS A 464 -7.36 -16.93 -6.42
CA CYS A 464 -7.44 -15.57 -5.88
C CYS A 464 -6.18 -14.75 -6.15
N THR A 465 -6.04 -14.20 -7.36
CA THR A 465 -4.82 -13.50 -7.82
C THR A 465 -4.87 -11.97 -7.76
N SER A 466 -5.92 -11.41 -7.15
CA SER A 466 -6.22 -9.96 -7.17
C SER A 466 -5.36 -9.09 -6.25
N GLY A 467 -4.33 -9.67 -5.61
CA GLY A 467 -3.33 -8.96 -4.82
C GLY A 467 -3.77 -8.56 -3.40
N ASN A 468 -4.81 -9.21 -2.88
CA ASN A 468 -5.23 -9.09 -1.49
C ASN A 468 -4.24 -9.80 -0.55
N ASP A 469 -4.20 -9.37 0.70
CA ASP A 469 -3.74 -10.22 1.79
C ASP A 469 -4.85 -11.26 2.10
N ILE A 470 -4.56 -12.55 1.98
CA ILE A 470 -5.57 -13.63 2.05
C ILE A 470 -5.43 -14.45 3.33
N GLY A 471 -6.55 -14.69 4.02
CA GLY A 471 -6.66 -15.70 5.08
C GLY A 471 -7.41 -16.97 4.64
N ILE A 472 -6.93 -18.13 5.06
CA ILE A 472 -7.61 -19.43 4.90
C ILE A 472 -8.05 -19.92 6.29
N ILE A 473 -9.36 -19.92 6.55
CA ILE A 473 -9.93 -20.17 7.87
C ILE A 473 -10.84 -21.39 7.82
N TRP A 474 -10.45 -22.47 8.47
CA TRP A 474 -11.27 -23.69 8.50
C TRP A 474 -12.34 -23.62 9.59
N VAL A 475 -13.57 -24.03 9.28
CA VAL A 475 -14.67 -24.02 10.25
C VAL A 475 -14.56 -25.15 11.27
N ASP A 476 -14.92 -24.85 12.51
CA ASP A 476 -14.99 -25.81 13.61
C ASP A 476 -15.91 -27.02 13.35
N PHE A 477 -16.97 -26.87 12.54
CA PHE A 477 -17.93 -27.94 12.23
C PHE A 477 -17.34 -29.24 11.67
N THR A 478 -16.15 -29.18 11.07
CA THR A 478 -15.46 -30.35 10.50
C THR A 478 -13.98 -30.38 10.89
N LEU A 479 -13.57 -29.53 11.83
CA LEU A 479 -12.17 -29.38 12.19
C LEU A 479 -11.59 -30.68 12.77
N CYS A 480 -12.36 -31.40 13.60
CA CYS A 480 -11.93 -32.70 14.13
C CYS A 480 -11.70 -33.74 13.02
N ASP A 481 -12.49 -33.73 11.94
CA ASP A 481 -12.29 -34.61 10.78
C ASP A 481 -11.02 -34.20 10.01
N VAL A 482 -10.88 -32.92 9.68
CA VAL A 482 -9.76 -32.48 8.85
C VAL A 482 -8.41 -32.63 9.55
N LEU A 483 -8.33 -32.38 10.86
CA LEU A 483 -7.09 -32.52 11.63
C LEU A 483 -6.56 -33.96 11.65
N LYS A 484 -7.43 -34.97 11.55
CA LYS A 484 -7.01 -36.39 11.47
C LYS A 484 -6.30 -36.71 10.15
N LYS A 485 -6.53 -35.90 9.12
CA LYS A 485 -5.94 -36.06 7.78
C LYS A 485 -4.67 -35.25 7.56
N VAL A 486 -4.39 -34.30 8.46
CA VAL A 486 -3.13 -33.56 8.41
C VAL A 486 -1.99 -34.52 8.79
N PRO A 487 -0.96 -34.68 7.94
CA PRO A 487 0.18 -35.52 8.26
C PRO A 487 0.85 -35.05 9.56
N LYS A 488 1.06 -35.96 10.51
CA LYS A 488 1.84 -35.68 11.71
C LYS A 488 3.32 -35.74 11.33
N ASN A 489 4.02 -34.61 11.48
CA ASN A 489 5.46 -34.52 11.28
C ASN A 489 6.25 -35.32 12.33
#